data_AF-A0A2P1PRK3-F1
#
_entry.id   AF-A0A2P1PRK3-F1
#
_cell.length_a   1.000
_cell.length_b   1.000
_cell.length_c   1.000
_cell.angle_alpha   90.00
_cell.angle_beta   90.00
_cell.angle_gamma   90.00
#
_symmetry.space_group_name_H-M   'P 1'
#
loop_
_entity.id
_entity.type
_entity.pdbx_description
1 polymer ?
#
loop_
_entity_poly.entity_id
_entity_poly.type
_entity_poly.pdbx_seq_one_letter_code
_entity_poly.pdbx_strand_id
1 'polypeptide(L)'
;MTQTIPDDFDFIIGDWQVQHRRLDARLCGCGSWTEFTGTTSTRKTLGGFGNVEDNVLNLPEGSYRALAMRSYDAASRLWSIWWLDGRRPHHLDVPVVGAFADGVGTFFADDRLDGQAIRVRFTWYVERDGCPQWEQAFSADAGGTWETNWIMRFQRLS
;
A
#
# COMPACT_ATOMS: atom_id res chain seq x y z
N MET A 1 -17.53 0.79 -27.22
CA MET A 1 -16.85 -0.41 -26.68
C MET A 1 -17.12 -0.42 -25.19
N THR A 2 -17.67 -1.49 -24.63
CA THR A 2 -17.81 -1.63 -23.17
C THR A 2 -16.44 -1.93 -22.59
N GLN A 3 -15.94 -1.03 -21.76
CA GLN A 3 -14.67 -1.21 -21.07
C GLN A 3 -14.85 -2.25 -19.96
N THR A 4 -14.00 -3.28 -19.95
CA THR A 4 -14.01 -4.29 -18.89
C THR A 4 -13.55 -3.67 -17.58
N ILE A 5 -14.34 -3.88 -16.52
CA ILE A 5 -13.98 -3.43 -15.16
C ILE A 5 -12.78 -4.26 -14.69
N PRO A 6 -11.70 -3.65 -14.20
CA PRO A 6 -10.55 -4.38 -13.69
C PRO A 6 -10.87 -5.05 -12.35
N ASP A 7 -10.31 -6.23 -12.12
CA ASP A 7 -10.52 -7.07 -10.94
C ASP A 7 -9.24 -7.36 -10.16
N ASP A 8 -8.10 -6.75 -10.55
CA ASP A 8 -6.78 -7.01 -9.96
C ASP A 8 -6.74 -6.85 -8.44
N PHE A 9 -7.54 -5.95 -7.86
CA PHE A 9 -7.64 -5.70 -6.41
C PHE A 9 -8.85 -6.37 -5.74
N ASP A 10 -9.60 -7.22 -6.43
CA ASP A 10 -10.81 -7.84 -5.86
C ASP A 10 -10.49 -8.72 -4.63
N PHE A 11 -9.26 -9.24 -4.56
CA PHE A 11 -8.77 -10.03 -3.44
C PHE A 11 -8.77 -9.28 -2.10
N ILE A 12 -8.71 -7.94 -2.08
CA ILE A 12 -8.65 -7.14 -0.84
C ILE A 12 -9.98 -6.48 -0.46
N ILE A 13 -11.04 -6.70 -1.25
CA ILE A 13 -12.37 -6.17 -0.96
C ILE A 13 -12.94 -6.80 0.33
N GLY A 14 -13.63 -5.98 1.14
CA GLY A 14 -14.18 -6.39 2.43
C GLY A 14 -13.29 -6.01 3.61
N ASP A 15 -13.52 -6.67 4.74
CA ASP A 15 -12.91 -6.33 6.02
C ASP A 15 -11.80 -7.32 6.41
N TRP A 16 -10.69 -6.77 6.91
CA TRP A 16 -9.47 -7.52 7.20
C TRP A 16 -8.88 -7.11 8.54
N GLN A 17 -8.36 -8.09 9.27
CA GLN A 17 -7.38 -7.90 10.32
C GLN A 17 -6.00 -7.80 9.67
N VAL A 18 -5.18 -6.86 10.12
CA VAL A 18 -3.82 -6.68 9.60
C VAL A 18 -2.79 -6.81 10.72
N GLN A 19 -1.74 -7.56 10.43
CA GLN A 19 -0.50 -7.57 11.20
C GLN A 19 0.53 -6.72 10.47
N HIS A 20 1.05 -5.69 11.14
CA HIS A 20 2.06 -4.80 10.62
C HIS A 20 3.41 -5.09 11.26
N ARG A 21 4.46 -4.97 10.47
CA ARG A 21 5.83 -4.86 10.94
C ARG A 21 6.47 -3.68 10.22
N ARG A 22 6.86 -2.64 10.95
CA ARG A 22 7.35 -1.38 10.40
C ARG A 22 8.70 -1.01 10.99
N LEU A 23 9.65 -0.65 10.13
CA LEU A 23 10.99 -0.26 10.56
C LEU A 23 10.93 1.06 11.34
N ASP A 24 11.75 1.21 12.37
CA ASP A 24 11.69 2.39 13.25
C ASP A 24 12.29 3.63 12.58
N ALA A 25 13.34 3.45 11.77
CA ALA A 25 13.97 4.51 10.98
C ALA A 25 14.37 3.98 9.59
N ARG A 26 14.32 4.81 8.55
CA ARG A 26 14.54 4.40 7.15
C ARG A 26 15.87 4.90 6.63
N LEU A 27 16.50 4.11 5.77
CA LEU A 27 17.71 4.47 5.01
C LEU A 27 18.89 4.90 5.90
N CYS A 28 18.94 4.37 7.12
CA CYS A 28 19.99 4.65 8.10
C CYS A 28 20.59 3.37 8.72
N GLY A 29 20.36 2.21 8.09
CA GLY A 29 20.84 0.92 8.60
C GLY A 29 20.09 0.43 9.85
N CYS A 30 18.84 0.86 10.03
CA CYS A 30 18.02 0.43 11.17
C CYS A 30 17.70 -1.06 11.06
N GLY A 31 17.92 -1.80 12.14
CA GLY A 31 17.50 -3.20 12.27
C GLY A 31 16.29 -3.41 13.18
N SER A 32 15.80 -2.34 13.80
CA SER A 32 14.70 -2.39 14.78
C SER A 32 13.35 -2.22 14.10
N TRP A 33 12.42 -3.09 14.47
CA TRP A 33 11.08 -3.14 13.91
C TRP A 33 10.04 -3.03 15.03
N THR A 34 9.07 -2.15 14.83
CA THR A 34 7.85 -2.11 15.63
C THR A 34 6.78 -2.96 14.97
N GLU A 35 6.21 -3.89 15.74
CA GLU A 35 5.08 -4.71 15.35
C GLU A 35 3.79 -4.19 16.00
N PHE A 36 2.71 -4.17 15.23
CA PHE A 36 1.40 -3.71 15.69
C PHE A 36 0.29 -4.29 14.83
N THR A 37 -0.96 -4.13 15.28
CA THR A 37 -2.13 -4.62 14.56
C THR A 37 -2.96 -3.47 13.99
N GLY A 38 -3.85 -3.80 13.07
CA GLY A 38 -4.80 -2.86 12.50
C GLY A 38 -5.99 -3.58 11.87
N THR A 39 -6.93 -2.81 11.36
CA THR A 39 -8.01 -3.33 10.52
C THR A 39 -8.12 -2.50 9.26
N THR A 40 -8.55 -3.13 8.17
CA THR A 40 -8.91 -2.41 6.95
C THR A 40 -10.29 -2.80 6.45
N SER A 41 -10.94 -1.88 5.76
CA SER A 41 -12.23 -2.08 5.10
C SER A 41 -12.16 -1.49 3.69
N THR A 42 -12.20 -2.35 2.67
CA THR A 42 -12.07 -1.93 1.28
C THR A 42 -13.37 -2.10 0.51
N ARG A 43 -13.76 -1.05 -0.21
CA ARG A 43 -14.94 -1.04 -1.09
C ARG A 43 -14.60 -0.53 -2.48
N LYS A 44 -15.27 -1.08 -3.51
CA LYS A 44 -15.19 -0.56 -4.88
C LYS A 44 -15.78 0.86 -4.96
N THR A 45 -15.22 1.68 -5.84
CA THR A 45 -15.67 3.03 -6.17
C THR A 45 -15.51 3.26 -7.68
N LEU A 46 -15.79 4.48 -8.17
CA LEU A 46 -15.58 4.88 -9.57
C LEU A 46 -16.22 3.91 -10.58
N GLY A 47 -17.41 3.38 -10.26
CA GLY A 47 -18.09 2.41 -11.12
C GLY A 47 -17.35 1.08 -11.32
N GLY A 48 -16.44 0.72 -10.41
CA GLY A 48 -15.61 -0.48 -10.47
C GLY A 48 -14.15 -0.22 -10.87
N PHE A 49 -13.83 0.97 -11.40
CA PHE A 49 -12.48 1.34 -11.83
C PHE A 49 -11.59 1.88 -10.68
N GLY A 50 -11.99 1.62 -9.44
CA GLY A 50 -11.25 2.04 -8.26
C GLY A 50 -11.74 1.36 -7.00
N ASN A 51 -10.98 1.53 -5.93
CA ASN A 51 -11.40 1.17 -4.58
C ASN A 51 -10.88 2.17 -3.55
N VAL A 52 -11.52 2.21 -2.40
CA VAL A 52 -11.11 2.98 -1.23
C VAL A 52 -11.02 2.04 -0.05
N GLU A 53 -9.91 2.11 0.67
CA GLU A 53 -9.61 1.30 1.85
C GLU A 53 -9.42 2.22 3.06
N ASP A 54 -10.34 2.10 4.03
CA ASP A 54 -10.23 2.76 5.33
C ASP A 54 -9.37 1.89 6.26
N ASN A 55 -8.33 2.47 6.86
CA ASN A 55 -7.36 1.78 7.69
C ASN A 55 -7.45 2.30 9.13
N VAL A 56 -7.42 1.39 10.10
CA VAL A 56 -7.13 1.68 11.51
C VAL A 56 -5.80 1.02 11.86
N LEU A 57 -4.84 1.80 12.34
CA LEU A 57 -3.51 1.32 12.72
C LEU A 57 -3.31 1.52 14.21
N ASN A 58 -3.07 0.44 14.97
CA ASN A 58 -3.00 0.46 16.43
C ASN A 58 -1.54 0.42 16.91
N LEU A 59 -0.80 1.50 16.69
CA LEU A 59 0.59 1.58 17.11
C LEU A 59 0.71 1.64 18.65
N PRO A 60 1.87 1.26 19.22
CA PRO A 60 2.09 1.33 20.67
C PRO A 60 1.83 2.72 21.27
N GLU A 61 2.17 3.78 20.54
CA GLU A 61 1.97 5.18 20.94
C GLU A 61 0.53 5.68 20.80
N GLY A 62 -0.34 4.92 20.12
CA GLY A 62 -1.74 5.27 19.91
C GLY A 62 -2.24 4.92 18.51
N SER A 63 -3.55 4.74 18.40
CA SER A 63 -4.18 4.43 17.12
C SER A 63 -4.38 5.66 16.25
N TYR A 64 -4.24 5.49 14.93
CA TYR A 64 -4.65 6.50 13.95
C TYR A 64 -5.36 5.87 12.75
N ARG A 65 -5.99 6.71 11.94
CA ARG A 65 -6.69 6.31 10.72
C ARG A 65 -6.00 6.84 9.48
N ALA A 66 -6.10 6.07 8.40
CA ALA A 66 -5.59 6.47 7.10
C ALA A 66 -6.45 5.90 5.96
N LEU A 67 -6.29 6.47 4.78
CA LEU A 67 -7.01 6.08 3.58
C LEU A 67 -6.02 5.65 2.51
N ALA A 68 -6.23 4.47 1.92
CA ALA A 68 -5.64 4.13 0.63
C ALA A 68 -6.73 4.28 -0.46
N MET A 69 -6.43 5.03 -1.51
CA MET A 69 -7.31 5.20 -2.66
C MET A 69 -6.63 4.62 -3.89
N ARG A 70 -7.38 3.87 -4.68
CA ARG A 70 -6.86 3.24 -5.91
C ARG A 70 -7.74 3.60 -7.09
N SER A 71 -7.13 3.93 -8.22
CA SER A 71 -7.83 4.14 -9.48
C SER A 71 -7.09 3.45 -10.62
N TYR A 72 -7.85 2.92 -11.56
CA TYR A 72 -7.33 2.29 -12.77
C TYR A 72 -7.44 3.25 -13.96
N ASP A 73 -6.33 3.47 -14.65
CA ASP A 73 -6.32 4.07 -15.97
C ASP A 73 -6.33 2.97 -17.03
N ALA A 74 -7.44 2.88 -17.76
CA ALA A 74 -7.61 1.89 -18.79
C ALA A 74 -6.86 2.20 -20.10
N ALA A 75 -6.40 3.44 -20.31
CA ALA A 75 -5.56 3.78 -21.45
C ALA A 75 -4.15 3.21 -21.27
N SER A 76 -3.54 3.42 -20.10
CA SER A 76 -2.22 2.86 -19.77
C SER A 76 -2.28 1.42 -19.24
N ARG A 77 -3.46 0.97 -18.78
CA ARG A 77 -3.68 -0.28 -18.03
C ARG A 77 -2.91 -0.33 -16.72
N LEU A 78 -2.77 0.82 -16.05
CA LEU A 78 -2.06 0.94 -14.79
C LEU A 78 -2.99 1.37 -13.67
N TRP A 79 -2.62 0.96 -12.47
CA TRP A 79 -3.23 1.37 -11.23
C TRP A 79 -2.38 2.44 -10.56
N SER A 80 -3.03 3.44 -9.99
CA SER A 80 -2.43 4.43 -9.09
C SER A 80 -2.94 4.20 -7.66
N ILE A 81 -2.06 4.31 -6.67
CA ILE A 81 -2.39 4.14 -5.24
C ILE A 81 -1.93 5.39 -4.48
N TRP A 82 -2.88 6.13 -3.91
CA TRP A 82 -2.60 7.25 -3.02
C TRP A 82 -2.79 6.86 -1.56
N TRP A 83 -2.00 7.49 -0.68
CA TRP A 83 -2.14 7.37 0.76
C TRP A 83 -2.46 8.73 1.39
N LEU A 84 -3.41 8.74 2.32
CA LEU A 84 -3.77 9.90 3.13
C LEU A 84 -3.72 9.50 4.61
N ASP A 85 -2.74 10.05 5.34
CA ASP A 85 -2.64 9.89 6.79
C ASP A 85 -3.58 10.88 7.49
N GLY A 86 -4.50 10.38 8.32
CA GLY A 86 -5.47 11.22 9.04
C GLY A 86 -4.84 12.21 10.02
N ARG A 87 -3.57 12.03 10.41
CA ARG A 87 -2.81 12.99 11.21
C ARG A 87 -2.30 14.16 10.38
N ARG A 88 -2.31 14.03 9.04
CA ARG A 88 -1.88 15.04 8.06
C ARG A 88 -2.98 15.20 6.99
N PRO A 89 -4.17 15.70 7.35
CA PRO A 89 -5.37 15.64 6.49
C PRO A 89 -5.29 16.45 5.19
N HIS A 90 -4.28 17.32 5.04
CA HIS A 90 -4.04 18.12 3.83
C HIS A 90 -2.89 17.57 2.96
N HIS A 91 -2.30 16.43 3.34
CA HIS A 91 -1.16 15.82 2.66
C HIS A 91 -1.58 14.50 2.01
N LEU A 92 -1.92 14.57 0.74
CA LEU A 92 -2.11 13.38 -0.10
C LEU A 92 -0.77 13.03 -0.75
N ASP A 93 -0.28 11.81 -0.52
CA ASP A 93 1.02 11.40 -1.02
C ASP A 93 1.03 11.28 -2.56
N VAL A 94 2.22 11.38 -3.18
CA VAL A 94 2.41 11.09 -4.61
C VAL A 94 2.00 9.63 -4.85
N PRO A 95 1.16 9.33 -5.86
CA PRO A 95 0.70 7.96 -6.05
C PRO A 95 1.84 7.07 -6.52
N VAL A 96 1.92 5.87 -5.97
CA VAL A 96 2.66 4.80 -6.63
C VAL A 96 1.83 4.29 -7.81
N VAL A 97 2.50 4.08 -8.94
CA VAL A 97 1.87 3.63 -10.19
C VAL A 97 2.45 2.30 -10.62
N GLY A 98 1.60 1.36 -11.03
CA GLY A 98 2.01 0.01 -11.34
C GLY A 98 0.89 -0.90 -11.84
N ALA A 99 1.19 -2.18 -11.91
CA ALA A 99 0.27 -3.22 -12.36
C ALA A 99 0.60 -4.56 -11.68
N PHE A 100 -0.31 -5.52 -11.87
CA PHE A 100 -0.09 -6.91 -11.48
C PHE A 100 0.46 -7.71 -12.65
N ALA A 101 1.35 -8.65 -12.32
CA ALA A 101 1.80 -9.72 -13.18
C ALA A 101 1.95 -10.98 -12.32
N ASP A 102 1.35 -12.09 -12.74
CA ASP A 102 1.48 -13.41 -12.10
C ASP A 102 1.22 -13.38 -10.57
N GLY A 103 0.14 -12.73 -10.14
CA GLY A 103 -0.25 -12.63 -8.73
C GLY A 103 0.60 -11.66 -7.88
N VAL A 104 1.52 -10.92 -8.51
CA VAL A 104 2.38 -9.92 -7.85
C VAL A 104 2.12 -8.53 -8.43
N GLY A 105 1.66 -7.61 -7.59
CA GLY A 105 1.49 -6.21 -7.93
C GLY A 105 2.73 -5.40 -7.58
N THR A 106 3.35 -4.69 -8.53
CA THR A 106 4.51 -3.84 -8.25
C THR A 106 4.26 -2.42 -8.71
N PHE A 107 4.47 -1.45 -7.80
CA PHE A 107 4.13 -0.04 -8.00
C PHE A 107 5.27 0.85 -7.56
N PHE A 108 5.47 1.97 -8.26
CA PHE A 108 6.59 2.88 -8.00
C PHE A 108 6.16 4.34 -7.95
N ALA A 109 6.84 5.12 -7.12
CA ALA A 109 6.80 6.58 -7.15
C ALA A 109 8.20 7.14 -6.89
N ASP A 110 8.44 8.35 -7.37
CA ASP A 110 9.56 9.18 -6.91
C ASP A 110 9.02 10.15 -5.86
N ASP A 111 9.69 10.22 -4.69
CA ASP A 111 9.25 11.02 -3.54
C ASP A 111 10.44 11.61 -2.77
N ARG A 112 10.20 12.26 -1.64
CA ARG A 112 11.22 12.80 -0.74
C ARG A 112 11.03 12.33 0.69
N LEU A 113 12.10 11.80 1.28
CA LEU A 113 12.20 11.53 2.72
C LEU A 113 13.16 12.55 3.34
N ASP A 114 12.68 13.35 4.28
CA ASP A 114 13.48 14.39 4.98
C ASP A 114 14.29 15.30 4.02
N GLY A 115 13.68 15.60 2.87
CA GLY A 115 14.28 16.43 1.82
C GLY A 115 15.20 15.69 0.83
N GLN A 116 15.57 14.43 1.10
CA GLN A 116 16.32 13.58 0.19
C GLN A 116 15.39 12.89 -0.82
N ALA A 117 15.77 12.90 -2.11
CA ALA A 117 15.03 12.17 -3.13
C ALA A 117 15.15 10.65 -2.91
N ILE A 118 14.02 9.95 -3.00
CA ILE A 118 13.94 8.50 -2.86
C ILE A 118 13.03 7.91 -3.96
N ARG A 119 13.19 6.62 -4.24
CA ARG A 119 12.15 5.84 -4.91
C ARG A 119 11.38 5.01 -3.89
N VAL A 120 10.06 5.00 -4.04
CA VAL A 120 9.15 4.17 -3.26
C VAL A 120 8.72 3.00 -4.11
N ARG A 121 8.67 1.79 -3.53
CA ARG A 121 8.09 0.61 -4.15
C ARG A 121 7.06 -0.01 -3.23
N PHE A 122 5.86 -0.25 -3.74
CA PHE A 122 4.90 -1.15 -3.12
C PHE A 122 4.92 -2.49 -3.85
N THR A 123 4.89 -3.58 -3.09
CA THR A 123 4.72 -4.93 -3.62
C THR A 123 3.53 -5.60 -2.94
N TRP A 124 2.57 -6.07 -3.74
CA TRP A 124 1.45 -6.89 -3.30
C TRP A 124 1.69 -8.34 -3.72
N TYR A 125 1.46 -9.28 -2.82
CA TYR A 125 1.48 -10.71 -3.07
C TYR A 125 0.10 -11.28 -2.77
N VAL A 126 -0.62 -11.73 -3.80
CA VAL A 126 -2.04 -12.12 -3.70
C VAL A 126 -2.22 -13.54 -3.14
N GLU A 127 -1.41 -14.51 -3.58
CA GLU A 127 -1.68 -15.94 -3.42
C GLU A 127 -1.12 -16.59 -2.15
N ARG A 128 -0.85 -15.83 -1.08
CA ARG A 128 -0.33 -16.40 0.18
C ARG A 128 -1.45 -17.07 1.00
N ASP A 129 -1.96 -18.23 0.56
CA ASP A 129 -2.94 -19.06 1.29
C ASP A 129 -4.23 -18.29 1.69
N GLY A 130 -4.70 -17.39 0.83
CA GLY A 130 -5.84 -16.50 1.12
C GLY A 130 -5.54 -15.33 2.06
N CYS A 131 -4.27 -15.19 2.49
CA CYS A 131 -3.76 -14.12 3.33
C CYS A 131 -2.77 -13.26 2.53
N PRO A 132 -3.24 -12.25 1.77
CA PRO A 132 -2.35 -11.43 0.96
C PRO A 132 -1.32 -10.71 1.84
N GLN A 133 -0.18 -10.37 1.24
CA GLN A 133 0.87 -9.59 1.89
C GLN A 133 1.17 -8.34 1.06
N TRP A 134 1.36 -7.23 1.74
CA TRP A 134 1.85 -6.00 1.15
C TRP A 134 3.18 -5.60 1.78
N GLU A 135 4.06 -5.02 0.97
CA GLU A 135 5.34 -4.48 1.41
C GLU A 135 5.59 -3.10 0.82
N GLN A 136 6.23 -2.25 1.61
CA GLN A 136 6.84 -1.00 1.17
C GLN A 136 8.35 -1.08 1.30
N ALA A 137 9.05 -0.65 0.25
CA ALA A 137 10.49 -0.47 0.25
C ALA A 137 10.89 0.91 -0.26
N PHE A 138 11.98 1.45 0.28
CA PHE A 138 12.58 2.70 -0.19
C PHE A 138 13.95 2.44 -0.81
N SER A 139 14.32 3.28 -1.77
CA SER A 139 15.63 3.28 -2.39
C SER A 139 16.20 4.71 -2.40
N ALA A 140 17.45 4.84 -1.97
CA ALA A 140 18.20 6.10 -1.99
C ALA A 140 19.07 6.26 -3.26
N ASP A 141 19.17 5.23 -4.08
CA ASP A 141 20.09 5.12 -5.23
C ASP A 141 19.33 4.85 -6.54
N ALA A 142 18.16 5.48 -6.69
CA ALA A 142 17.31 5.41 -7.87
C ALA A 142 16.84 3.98 -8.25
N GLY A 143 16.77 3.08 -7.27
CA GLY A 143 16.29 1.71 -7.41
C GLY A 143 17.38 0.65 -7.54
N GLY A 144 18.65 1.01 -7.34
CA GLY A 144 19.77 0.06 -7.33
C GLY A 144 19.69 -0.90 -6.14
N THR A 145 19.35 -0.37 -4.96
CA THR A 145 19.13 -1.14 -3.72
C THR A 145 17.83 -0.72 -3.06
N TRP A 146 17.23 -1.64 -2.31
CA TRP A 146 15.91 -1.47 -1.69
C TRP A 146 15.92 -1.89 -0.22
N GLU A 147 15.43 -1.01 0.65
CA GLU A 147 15.19 -1.28 2.07
C GLU A 147 13.68 -1.46 2.29
N THR A 148 13.22 -2.71 2.44
CA THR A 148 11.86 -2.98 2.91
C THR A 148 11.71 -2.42 4.31
N ASN A 149 10.75 -1.52 4.50
CA ASN A 149 10.56 -0.77 5.74
C ASN A 149 9.14 -0.85 6.30
N TRP A 150 8.23 -1.53 5.61
CA TRP A 150 6.92 -1.86 6.12
C TRP A 150 6.39 -3.14 5.47
N ILE A 151 5.85 -4.05 6.28
CA ILE A 151 5.19 -5.28 5.85
C ILE A 151 3.80 -5.30 6.49
N MET A 152 2.78 -5.67 5.72
CA MET A 152 1.41 -5.91 6.15
C MET A 152 0.99 -7.32 5.74
N ARG A 153 0.43 -8.09 6.67
CA ARG A 153 -0.21 -9.39 6.38
C ARG A 153 -1.67 -9.30 6.74
N PHE A 154 -2.52 -9.70 5.82
CA PHE A 154 -3.96 -9.55 5.94
C PHE A 154 -4.60 -10.91 6.24
N GLN A 155 -5.51 -10.92 7.20
CA GLN A 155 -6.35 -12.07 7.51
C GLN A 155 -7.81 -11.62 7.46
N ARG A 156 -8.62 -12.34 6.68
CA ARG A 156 -10.01 -11.92 6.47
C ARG A 156 -10.81 -12.03 7.76
N LEU A 157 -11.63 -11.01 8.03
CA LEU A 157 -12.61 -11.08 9.11
C LEU A 157 -13.81 -11.88 8.57
N SER A 158 -14.17 -12.95 9.29
CA SER A 158 -15.31 -13.83 8.98
C SER A 158 -16.64 -13.13 9.09
#